data_AF-A0A662W5T0-F1
#
_entry.id   AF-A0A662W5T0-F1
#
_cell.length_a   1.000
_cell.length_b   1.000
_cell.length_c   1.000
_cell.angle_alpha   90.00
_cell.angle_beta   90.00
_cell.angle_gamma   90.00
#
_symmetry.space_group_name_H-M   'P 1'
#
loop_
_entity.id
_entity.type
_entity.pdbx_description
1 polymer ?
#
loop_
_entity_poly.entity_id
_entity_poly.type
_entity_poly.pdbx_seq_one_letter_code
_entity_poly.pdbx_strand_id
1 'polypeptide(L)'
;MKKDDFGHLAILAIALIVGIIIGYYRDPTSGATVTLAIVTMYYAWQTRAMVDELRKDRYIAFLDKRLEKLYTPLLNLENEIQRELQKMKTSKAVGFETVESLKDLNKKLDELRMYTHLASNELKLDLEKFLADFLALVSDLSKEKYEREKIFTGTRLSKAGIIPLTDRIKNQIKEVEKEFNKIIKTAKEEAEKYRDKLIDLRDYKVPLKKKM
;
A
#
# COMPACT_ATOMS: atom_id res chain seq x y z
N MET A 1 2.86 -35.61 16.49
CA MET A 1 3.95 -35.90 17.44
C MET A 1 3.89 -37.38 17.74
N LYS A 2 5.01 -38.09 17.51
CA LYS A 2 5.11 -39.52 17.81
C LYS A 2 5.21 -39.67 19.33
N LYS A 3 4.70 -40.78 19.89
CA LYS A 3 4.71 -41.07 21.33
C LYS A 3 6.11 -40.97 21.98
N ASP A 4 7.17 -41.06 21.18
CA ASP A 4 8.56 -41.04 21.62
C ASP A 4 9.06 -39.64 22.03
N ASP A 5 8.42 -38.56 21.56
CA ASP A 5 8.81 -37.18 21.91
C ASP A 5 8.48 -36.83 23.38
N PHE A 6 7.45 -37.47 23.95
CA PHE A 6 7.03 -37.25 25.34
C PHE A 6 8.00 -37.85 26.35
N GLY A 7 8.61 -39.01 26.03
CA GLY A 7 9.58 -39.67 26.90
C GLY A 7 10.85 -38.84 27.08
N HIS A 8 11.37 -38.27 25.99
CA HIS A 8 12.56 -37.42 26.04
C HIS A 8 12.32 -36.08 26.78
N LEU A 9 11.14 -35.47 26.60
CA LEU A 9 10.75 -34.27 27.35
C LEU A 9 10.60 -34.53 28.85
N ALA A 10 10.04 -35.69 29.24
CA ALA A 10 9.91 -36.07 30.64
C ALA A 10 11.26 -36.35 31.30
N ILE A 11 12.18 -37.02 30.60
CA ILE A 11 13.55 -37.29 31.10
C ILE A 11 14.33 -35.98 31.27
N LEU A 12 14.23 -35.05 30.32
CA LEU A 12 14.86 -33.73 30.42
C LEU A 12 14.30 -32.92 31.59
N ALA A 13 12.98 -32.95 31.81
CA ALA A 13 12.35 -32.27 32.93
C ALA A 13 12.79 -32.85 34.28
N ILE A 14 12.90 -34.17 34.40
CA ILE A 14 13.36 -34.85 35.62
C ILE A 14 14.84 -34.52 35.88
N ALA A 15 15.71 -34.60 34.88
CA ALA A 15 17.13 -34.27 35.02
C ALA A 15 17.36 -32.81 35.45
N LEU A 16 16.53 -31.90 34.93
CA LEU A 16 16.55 -30.48 35.27
C LEU A 16 16.07 -30.24 36.72
N ILE A 17 15.02 -30.93 37.18
CA ILE A 17 14.56 -30.88 38.58
C ILE A 17 15.62 -31.44 39.53
N VAL A 18 16.23 -32.58 39.20
CA VAL A 18 17.30 -33.18 40.01
C VAL A 18 18.53 -32.25 40.07
N GLY A 19 18.90 -31.62 38.97
CA GLY A 19 20.00 -30.64 38.92
C GLY A 19 19.74 -29.40 39.79
N ILE A 20 18.52 -28.88 39.80
CA ILE A 20 18.12 -27.74 40.66
C ILE A 20 18.17 -28.14 42.14
N ILE A 21 17.68 -29.34 42.48
CA ILE A 21 17.67 -29.84 43.87
C ILE A 21 19.10 -30.04 44.40
N ILE A 22 19.98 -30.64 43.60
CA ILE A 22 21.40 -30.85 43.97
C ILE A 22 22.13 -29.50 44.08
N GLY A 23 21.87 -28.55 43.18
CA GLY A 23 22.43 -27.20 43.23
C GLY A 23 22.00 -26.45 44.50
N TYR A 24 20.71 -26.49 44.83
CA TYR A 24 20.16 -25.85 46.05
C TYR A 24 20.75 -26.41 47.35
N TYR A 25 21.02 -27.72 47.39
CA TYR A 25 21.58 -28.38 48.57
C TYR A 25 23.07 -28.07 48.79
N ARG A 26 23.81 -27.76 47.74
CA ARG A 26 25.27 -27.56 47.78
C ARG A 26 25.67 -26.10 47.83
N ASP A 27 24.94 -25.24 47.13
CA ASP A 27 25.04 -23.78 47.21
C ASP A 27 23.70 -23.16 46.79
N PRO A 28 22.90 -22.62 47.73
CA PRO A 28 21.57 -22.09 47.44
C PRO A 28 21.58 -20.97 46.40
N THR A 29 22.70 -20.25 46.24
CA THR A 29 22.84 -19.23 45.19
C THR A 29 22.89 -19.84 43.78
N SER A 30 23.53 -21.01 43.63
CA SER A 30 23.61 -21.73 42.36
C SER A 30 22.26 -22.30 41.93
N GLY A 31 21.49 -22.86 42.87
CA GLY A 31 20.14 -23.37 42.62
C GLY A 31 19.17 -22.26 42.22
N ALA A 32 19.21 -21.12 42.91
CA ALA A 32 18.42 -19.94 42.56
C ALA A 32 18.73 -19.41 41.15
N THR A 33 20.01 -19.42 40.76
CA THR A 33 20.45 -18.97 39.43
C THR A 33 19.92 -19.87 38.31
N VAL A 34 19.94 -21.20 38.50
CA VAL A 34 19.38 -22.15 37.52
C VAL A 34 17.87 -22.00 37.39
N THR A 35 17.14 -21.86 38.51
CA THR A 35 15.69 -21.62 38.48
C THR A 35 15.36 -20.32 37.75
N LEU A 36 16.11 -19.23 38.03
CA LEU A 36 15.94 -17.96 37.33
C LEU A 36 16.16 -18.13 35.82
N ALA A 37 17.23 -18.82 35.41
CA ALA A 37 17.53 -19.05 34.00
C ALA A 37 16.42 -19.81 33.26
N ILE A 38 15.81 -20.82 33.88
CA ILE A 38 14.68 -21.58 33.31
C ILE A 38 13.44 -20.70 33.15
N VAL A 39 13.10 -19.92 34.20
CA VAL A 39 11.98 -18.99 34.16
C VAL A 39 12.20 -17.93 33.07
N THR A 40 13.40 -17.36 32.97
CA THR A 40 13.76 -16.42 31.92
C THR A 40 13.67 -17.04 30.53
N MET A 41 14.11 -18.30 30.35
CA MET A 41 13.99 -19.01 29.07
C MET A 41 12.53 -19.25 28.67
N TYR A 42 11.67 -19.62 29.62
CA TYR A 42 10.23 -19.78 29.40
C TYR A 42 9.57 -18.45 28.99
N TYR A 43 9.83 -17.37 29.73
CA TYR A 43 9.31 -16.05 29.38
C TYR A 43 9.84 -15.54 28.03
N ALA A 44 11.12 -15.79 27.70
CA ALA A 44 11.69 -15.42 26.42
C ALA A 44 11.01 -16.16 25.25
N TRP A 45 10.70 -17.44 25.42
CA TRP A 45 9.98 -18.23 24.42
C TRP A 45 8.54 -17.73 24.21
N GLN A 46 7.82 -17.43 25.29
CA GLN A 46 6.47 -16.87 25.22
C GLN A 46 6.47 -15.48 24.59
N THR A 47 7.44 -14.63 24.95
CA THR A 47 7.61 -13.29 24.37
C THR A 47 7.91 -13.36 22.88
N ARG A 48 8.72 -14.33 22.43
CA ARG A 48 9.02 -14.52 21.01
C ARG A 48 7.76 -14.83 20.20
N ALA A 49 6.92 -15.75 20.66
CA ALA A 49 5.66 -16.08 19.98
C ALA A 49 4.74 -14.86 19.89
N MET A 50 4.60 -14.11 20.98
CA MET A 50 3.81 -12.87 21.01
C MET A 50 4.36 -11.80 20.06
N VAL A 51 5.69 -11.62 20.01
CA VAL A 51 6.34 -10.68 19.10
C VAL A 51 6.13 -11.08 17.64
N ASP A 52 6.17 -12.37 17.32
CA ASP A 52 5.95 -12.87 15.97
C ASP A 52 4.49 -12.68 15.52
N GLU A 53 3.51 -12.90 16.42
CA GLU A 53 2.10 -12.56 16.17
C GLU A 53 1.90 -11.05 15.96
N LEU A 54 2.45 -10.20 16.83
CA LEU A 54 2.39 -8.74 16.68
C LEU A 54 3.03 -8.26 15.38
N ARG A 55 4.15 -8.87 14.95
CA ARG A 55 4.79 -8.56 13.67
C ARG A 55 3.88 -8.91 12.50
N LYS A 56 3.22 -10.07 12.56
CA LYS A 56 2.28 -10.53 11.54
C LYS A 56 1.08 -9.58 11.45
N ASP A 57 0.47 -9.22 12.57
CA ASP A 57 -0.69 -8.32 12.60
C ASP A 57 -0.35 -6.92 12.07
N ARG A 58 0.81 -6.37 12.46
CA ARG A 58 1.31 -5.10 11.91
C ARG A 58 1.52 -5.19 10.40
N TYR A 59 2.03 -6.32 9.91
CA TYR A 59 2.26 -6.51 8.48
C TYR A 59 0.94 -6.65 7.70
N ILE A 60 -0.05 -7.36 8.24
CA ILE A 60 -1.41 -7.44 7.69
C ILE A 60 -2.02 -6.03 7.62
N ALA A 61 -1.99 -5.28 8.73
CA ALA A 61 -2.52 -3.91 8.77
C ALA A 61 -1.81 -2.98 7.76
N PHE A 62 -0.51 -3.17 7.56
CA PHE A 62 0.25 -2.45 6.54
C PHE A 62 -0.23 -2.77 5.12
N LEU A 63 -0.42 -4.06 4.78
CA LEU A 63 -0.93 -4.49 3.48
C LEU A 63 -2.37 -4.02 3.24
N ASP A 64 -3.24 -4.12 4.23
CA ASP A 64 -4.62 -3.62 4.16
C ASP A 64 -4.63 -2.11 3.89
N LYS A 65 -3.86 -1.32 4.65
CA LYS A 65 -3.75 0.12 4.45
C LYS A 65 -3.23 0.47 3.06
N ARG A 66 -2.24 -0.28 2.56
CA ARG A 66 -1.68 -0.12 1.22
C ARG A 66 -2.76 -0.33 0.15
N LEU A 67 -3.53 -1.42 0.24
CA LEU A 67 -4.61 -1.70 -0.72
C LEU A 67 -5.75 -0.69 -0.63
N GLU A 68 -6.17 -0.33 0.58
CA GLU A 68 -7.32 0.56 0.81
C GLU A 68 -7.02 2.01 0.43
N LYS A 69 -5.83 2.53 0.77
CA LYS A 69 -5.51 3.96 0.62
C LYS A 69 -4.80 4.32 -0.68
N LEU A 70 -4.12 3.36 -1.32
CA LEU A 70 -3.34 3.63 -2.53
C LEU A 70 -3.89 2.88 -3.75
N TYR A 71 -3.86 1.55 -3.74
CA TYR A 71 -4.16 0.78 -4.96
C TYR A 71 -5.64 0.86 -5.32
N THR A 72 -6.55 0.68 -4.37
CA THR A 72 -8.00 0.69 -4.67
C THR A 72 -8.46 2.05 -5.20
N PRO A 73 -8.11 3.20 -4.58
CA PRO A 73 -8.47 4.51 -5.12
C PRO A 73 -7.83 4.77 -6.49
N LEU A 74 -6.56 4.40 -6.69
CA LEU A 74 -5.87 4.55 -7.98
C LEU A 74 -6.58 3.77 -9.10
N LEU A 75 -6.97 2.52 -8.82
CA LEU A 75 -7.69 1.67 -9.77
C LEU A 75 -9.12 2.19 -10.04
N ASN A 76 -9.79 2.75 -9.03
CA ASN A 76 -11.12 3.36 -9.22
C ASN A 76 -11.07 4.60 -10.13
N LEU A 77 -9.95 5.34 -10.11
CA LEU A 77 -9.73 6.50 -10.97
C LEU A 77 -9.41 6.14 -12.43
N GLU A 78 -9.07 4.88 -12.72
CA GLU A 78 -8.71 4.40 -14.06
C GLU A 78 -9.71 4.85 -15.13
N ASN A 79 -10.98 4.51 -14.92
CA ASN A 79 -12.04 4.77 -15.88
C ASN A 79 -12.29 6.27 -16.05
N GLU A 80 -12.23 7.06 -14.98
CA GLU A 80 -12.47 8.50 -15.04
C GLU A 80 -11.36 9.21 -15.82
N ILE A 81 -10.10 8.90 -15.52
CA ILE A 81 -8.92 9.49 -16.18
C ILE A 81 -8.89 9.07 -17.65
N GLN A 82 -9.04 7.77 -17.95
CA GLN A 82 -9.06 7.28 -19.34
C GLN A 82 -10.18 7.91 -20.16
N ARG A 83 -11.38 8.07 -19.58
CA ARG A 83 -12.51 8.69 -20.27
C ARG A 83 -12.19 10.13 -20.67
N GLU A 84 -11.64 10.94 -19.75
CA GLU A 84 -11.33 12.34 -20.06
C GLU A 84 -10.15 12.44 -21.04
N LEU A 85 -9.08 11.64 -20.88
CA LEU A 85 -7.97 11.61 -21.83
C LEU A 85 -8.43 11.21 -23.24
N GLN A 86 -9.30 10.20 -23.34
CA GLN A 86 -9.82 9.73 -24.63
C GLN A 86 -10.67 10.78 -25.32
N LYS A 87 -11.54 11.51 -24.59
CA LYS A 87 -12.30 12.65 -25.16
C LYS A 87 -11.38 13.70 -25.77
N MET A 88 -10.27 14.01 -25.11
CA MET A 88 -9.32 14.99 -25.62
C MET A 88 -8.55 14.46 -26.84
N LYS A 89 -8.22 13.18 -26.86
CA LYS A 89 -7.48 12.56 -27.98
C LYS A 89 -8.29 12.47 -29.27
N THR A 90 -9.58 12.18 -29.17
CA THR A 90 -10.49 12.03 -30.32
C THR A 90 -11.02 13.36 -30.84
N SER A 91 -10.90 14.44 -30.05
CA SER A 91 -11.43 15.75 -30.38
C SER A 91 -10.33 16.69 -30.89
N LYS A 92 -10.69 17.61 -31.79
CA LYS A 92 -9.78 18.70 -32.20
C LYS A 92 -9.72 19.83 -31.16
N ALA A 93 -10.71 19.87 -30.28
CA ALA A 93 -10.86 20.89 -29.25
C ALA A 93 -11.64 20.32 -28.07
N VAL A 94 -11.48 20.92 -26.89
CA VAL A 94 -12.09 20.47 -25.64
C VAL A 94 -12.94 21.57 -25.03
N GLY A 95 -14.07 21.18 -24.43
CA GLY A 95 -14.93 22.11 -23.72
C GLY A 95 -14.35 22.51 -22.36
N PHE A 96 -14.78 23.66 -21.84
CA PHE A 96 -14.40 24.09 -20.48
C PHE A 96 -14.82 23.10 -19.39
N GLU A 97 -15.90 22.35 -19.60
CA GLU A 97 -16.34 21.26 -18.74
C GLU A 97 -15.30 20.13 -18.60
N THR A 98 -14.57 19.81 -19.67
CA THR A 98 -13.49 18.83 -19.63
C THR A 98 -12.34 19.34 -18.78
N VAL A 99 -12.01 20.63 -18.88
CA VAL A 99 -10.96 21.25 -18.05
C VAL A 99 -11.33 21.23 -16.57
N GLU A 100 -12.58 21.55 -16.22
CA GLU A 100 -13.04 21.44 -14.83
C GLU A 100 -13.04 20.00 -14.32
N SER A 101 -13.47 19.05 -15.16
CA SER A 101 -13.41 17.62 -14.82
C SER A 101 -11.97 17.16 -14.54
N LEU A 102 -11.01 17.61 -15.34
CA LEU A 102 -9.59 17.32 -15.12
C LEU A 102 -9.03 17.98 -13.85
N LYS A 103 -9.48 19.18 -13.50
CA LYS A 103 -9.12 19.81 -12.21
C LYS A 103 -9.63 19.00 -11.03
N ASP A 104 -10.86 18.49 -11.11
CA ASP A 104 -11.41 17.65 -10.05
C ASP A 104 -10.69 16.30 -9.96
N LEU A 105 -10.29 15.72 -11.08
CA LEU A 105 -9.39 14.55 -11.10
C LEU A 105 -8.03 14.87 -10.49
N ASN A 106 -7.46 16.04 -10.77
CA ASN A 106 -6.20 16.46 -10.17
C ASN A 106 -6.29 16.55 -8.65
N LYS A 107 -7.42 17.04 -8.10
CA LYS A 107 -7.64 17.05 -6.63
C LYS A 107 -7.67 15.64 -6.05
N LYS A 108 -8.40 14.71 -6.68
CA LYS A 108 -8.44 13.30 -6.24
C LYS A 108 -7.04 12.66 -6.29
N LEU A 109 -6.25 12.99 -7.31
CA LEU A 109 -4.87 12.54 -7.47
C LEU A 109 -3.93 13.16 -6.43
N ASP A 110 -4.14 14.42 -6.03
CA ASP A 110 -3.39 15.06 -4.95
C ASP A 110 -3.69 14.41 -3.59
N GLU A 111 -4.94 14.01 -3.32
CA GLU A 111 -5.27 13.21 -2.14
C GLU A 111 -4.55 11.86 -2.14
N LEU A 112 -4.48 11.20 -3.30
CA LEU A 112 -3.74 9.96 -3.49
C LEU A 112 -2.24 10.14 -3.25
N ARG A 113 -1.69 11.31 -3.62
CA ARG A 113 -0.27 11.64 -3.44
C ARG A 113 0.20 11.51 -2.00
N MET A 114 -0.68 11.76 -1.02
CA MET A 114 -0.37 11.58 0.40
C MET A 114 -0.01 10.14 0.76
N TYR A 115 -0.44 9.18 -0.05
CA TYR A 115 -0.26 7.75 0.17
C TYR A 115 0.79 7.11 -0.76
N THR A 116 1.53 7.88 -1.58
CA THR A 116 2.57 7.35 -2.48
C THR A 116 3.71 6.64 -1.73
N HIS A 117 3.96 7.02 -0.48
CA HIS A 117 4.91 6.34 0.41
C HIS A 117 4.55 4.88 0.70
N LEU A 118 3.29 4.48 0.46
CA LEU A 118 2.85 3.10 0.57
C LEU A 118 3.16 2.29 -0.70
N ALA A 119 3.51 2.90 -1.83
CA ALA A 119 3.80 2.20 -3.08
C ALA A 119 5.09 1.36 -2.99
N SER A 120 5.30 0.47 -3.96
CA SER A 120 6.65 -0.06 -4.21
C SER A 120 7.57 1.08 -4.69
N ASN A 121 8.90 0.89 -4.58
CA ASN A 121 9.84 1.91 -5.05
C ASN A 121 9.69 2.21 -6.54
N GLU A 122 9.41 1.18 -7.35
CA GLU A 122 9.19 1.32 -8.79
C GLU A 122 7.90 2.10 -9.08
N LEU A 123 6.79 1.70 -8.48
CA LEU A 123 5.50 2.36 -8.67
C LEU A 123 5.50 3.79 -8.13
N LYS A 124 6.22 4.05 -7.03
CA LYS A 124 6.31 5.39 -6.44
C LYS A 124 6.89 6.41 -7.43
N LEU A 125 8.01 6.07 -8.08
CA LEU A 125 8.68 6.97 -9.01
C LEU A 125 7.82 7.23 -10.25
N ASP A 126 7.25 6.16 -10.81
CA ASP A 126 6.35 6.28 -11.97
C ASP A 126 5.10 7.13 -11.61
N LEU A 127 4.50 6.89 -10.43
CA LEU A 127 3.32 7.62 -9.98
C LEU A 127 3.61 9.09 -9.71
N GLU A 128 4.73 9.42 -9.05
CA GLU A 128 5.11 10.82 -8.80
C GLU A 128 5.39 11.58 -10.10
N LYS A 129 6.02 10.92 -11.08
CA LYS A 129 6.22 11.49 -12.41
C LYS A 129 4.90 11.77 -13.11
N PHE A 130 4.02 10.77 -13.16
CA PHE A 130 2.68 10.93 -13.76
C PHE A 130 1.89 12.06 -13.10
N LEU A 131 1.91 12.18 -11.76
CA LEU A 131 1.22 13.25 -11.05
C LEU A 131 1.74 14.64 -11.45
N ALA A 132 3.06 14.78 -11.64
CA ALA A 132 3.66 16.02 -12.10
C ALA A 132 3.26 16.36 -13.54
N ASP A 133 3.31 15.37 -14.43
CA ASP A 133 2.98 15.55 -15.85
C ASP A 133 1.46 15.82 -16.05
N PHE A 134 0.61 15.16 -15.26
CA PHE A 134 -0.82 15.41 -15.23
C PHE A 134 -1.13 16.83 -14.74
N LEU A 135 -0.50 17.29 -13.65
CA LEU A 135 -0.65 18.65 -13.15
C LEU A 135 -0.22 19.69 -14.20
N ALA A 136 0.88 19.44 -14.92
CA ALA A 136 1.35 20.31 -15.98
C ALA A 136 0.31 20.42 -17.11
N LEU A 137 -0.28 19.30 -17.55
CA LEU A 137 -1.36 19.26 -18.54
C LEU A 137 -2.57 20.08 -18.08
N VAL A 138 -3.02 19.89 -16.83
CA VAL A 138 -4.18 20.62 -16.27
C VAL A 138 -3.90 22.11 -16.17
N SER A 139 -2.68 22.49 -15.76
CA SER A 139 -2.24 23.89 -15.69
C SER A 139 -2.26 24.56 -17.06
N ASP A 140 -1.68 23.92 -18.08
CA ASP A 140 -1.61 24.47 -19.44
C ASP A 140 -3.02 24.67 -20.02
N LEU A 141 -3.92 23.69 -19.86
CA LEU A 141 -5.32 23.82 -20.27
C LEU A 141 -6.08 24.89 -19.48
N SER A 142 -5.80 25.04 -18.19
CA SER A 142 -6.44 26.06 -17.34
C SER A 142 -6.02 27.47 -17.73
N LYS A 143 -4.76 27.68 -18.12
CA LYS A 143 -4.29 28.97 -18.66
C LYS A 143 -5.00 29.31 -19.96
N GLU A 144 -5.11 28.35 -20.89
CA GLU A 144 -5.83 28.57 -22.14
C GLU A 144 -7.31 28.87 -21.90
N LYS A 145 -7.95 28.20 -20.94
CA LYS A 145 -9.31 28.52 -20.50
C LYS A 145 -9.42 29.97 -20.03
N TYR A 146 -8.54 30.39 -19.12
CA TYR A 146 -8.57 31.73 -18.53
C TYR A 146 -8.34 32.84 -19.56
N GLU A 147 -7.38 32.67 -20.47
CA GLU A 147 -7.13 33.63 -21.56
C GLU A 147 -8.34 33.74 -22.50
N ARG A 148 -9.00 32.61 -22.81
CA ARG A 148 -10.23 32.64 -23.60
C ARG A 148 -11.39 33.28 -22.85
N GLU A 149 -11.57 32.99 -21.57
CA GLU A 149 -12.62 33.63 -20.74
C GLU A 149 -12.50 35.15 -20.73
N LYS A 150 -11.29 35.71 -20.63
CA LYS A 150 -11.04 37.16 -20.75
C LYS A 150 -11.48 37.75 -22.10
N ILE A 151 -11.28 37.01 -23.18
CA ILE A 151 -11.70 37.44 -24.52
C ILE A 151 -13.23 37.40 -24.64
N PHE A 152 -13.87 36.39 -24.05
CA PHE A 152 -15.31 36.16 -24.16
C PHE A 152 -16.18 36.93 -23.15
N THR A 153 -15.61 37.56 -22.10
CA THR A 153 -16.36 38.34 -21.10
C THR A 153 -17.22 39.51 -21.64
N GLY A 154 -17.16 39.82 -22.94
CA GLY A 154 -18.06 40.77 -23.61
C GLY A 154 -19.41 40.18 -24.09
N THR A 155 -19.62 38.86 -24.07
CA THR A 155 -20.86 38.21 -24.55
C THR A 155 -21.28 37.06 -23.63
N ARG A 156 -22.59 36.84 -23.45
CA ARG A 156 -23.22 35.82 -22.57
C ARG A 156 -22.84 34.34 -22.84
N LEU A 157 -21.82 34.07 -23.66
CA LEU A 157 -21.40 32.75 -24.16
C LEU A 157 -20.43 31.99 -23.23
N SER A 158 -20.14 32.49 -22.02
CA SER A 158 -19.04 32.00 -21.16
C SER A 158 -19.08 30.51 -20.77
N LYS A 159 -20.21 29.81 -20.93
CA LYS A 159 -20.33 28.37 -20.61
C LYS A 159 -19.98 27.42 -21.78
N ALA A 160 -19.92 27.91 -23.02
CA ALA A 160 -19.64 27.09 -24.21
C ALA A 160 -18.24 27.32 -24.77
N GLY A 161 -17.28 27.67 -23.90
CA GLY A 161 -15.90 27.91 -24.31
C GLY A 161 -15.23 26.63 -24.80
N ILE A 162 -14.59 26.73 -25.96
CA ILE A 162 -13.85 25.65 -26.62
C ILE A 162 -12.36 26.03 -26.67
N ILE A 163 -11.51 25.08 -26.29
CA ILE A 163 -10.06 25.19 -26.32
C ILE A 163 -9.52 24.28 -27.44
N PRO A 164 -8.94 24.83 -28.52
CA PRO A 164 -8.33 24.02 -29.56
C PRO A 164 -7.08 23.34 -29.02
N LEU A 165 -6.94 22.05 -29.31
CA LEU A 165 -5.77 21.29 -28.86
C LEU A 165 -4.61 21.50 -29.83
N THR A 166 -3.58 22.20 -29.35
CA THR A 166 -2.30 22.32 -30.06
C THR A 166 -1.59 20.96 -30.15
N ASP A 167 -0.69 20.79 -31.12
CA ASP A 167 0.05 19.53 -31.27
C ASP A 167 0.92 19.21 -30.05
N ARG A 168 1.40 20.25 -29.36
CA ARG A 168 2.09 20.12 -28.06
C ARG A 168 1.19 19.45 -27.01
N ILE A 169 -0.03 19.96 -26.82
CA ILE A 169 -0.98 19.41 -25.83
C ILE A 169 -1.39 17.98 -26.22
N LYS A 170 -1.61 17.70 -27.51
CA LYS A 170 -1.91 16.35 -27.99
C LYS A 170 -0.78 15.35 -27.69
N ASN A 171 0.47 15.78 -27.85
CA ASN A 171 1.63 14.94 -27.52
C ASN A 171 1.73 14.71 -26.00
N GLN A 172 1.51 15.75 -25.19
CA GLN A 172 1.44 15.61 -23.73
C GLN A 172 0.36 14.61 -23.30
N ILE A 173 -0.85 14.70 -23.86
CA ILE A 173 -1.96 13.77 -23.58
C ILE A 173 -1.54 12.32 -23.86
N LYS A 174 -0.88 12.07 -24.99
CA LYS A 174 -0.41 10.71 -25.36
C LYS A 174 0.64 10.17 -24.39
N GLU A 175 1.60 11.00 -23.99
CA GLU A 175 2.62 10.59 -23.02
C GLU A 175 1.98 10.30 -21.65
N VAL A 176 1.11 11.20 -21.16
CA VAL A 176 0.37 11.01 -19.90
C VAL A 176 -0.49 9.74 -19.94
N GLU A 177 -1.19 9.46 -21.03
CA GLU A 177 -1.99 8.25 -21.22
C GLU A 177 -1.11 6.98 -21.16
N LYS A 178 0.03 7.01 -21.85
CA LYS A 178 0.97 5.89 -21.89
C LYS A 178 1.54 5.59 -20.50
N GLU A 179 1.95 6.63 -19.77
CA GLU A 179 2.44 6.50 -18.40
C GLU A 179 1.36 6.00 -17.45
N PHE A 180 0.15 6.55 -17.56
CA PHE A 180 -0.98 6.11 -16.75
C PHE A 180 -1.30 4.62 -16.96
N ASN A 181 -1.33 4.15 -18.21
CA ASN A 181 -1.59 2.75 -18.51
C ASN A 181 -0.49 1.82 -17.96
N LYS A 182 0.77 2.25 -17.98
CA LYS A 182 1.88 1.54 -17.34
C LYS A 182 1.66 1.43 -15.83
N ILE A 183 1.36 2.55 -15.18
CA ILE A 183 1.10 2.64 -13.73
C ILE A 183 -0.06 1.73 -13.33
N ILE A 184 -1.18 1.79 -14.05
CA ILE A 184 -2.36 0.98 -13.77
C ILE A 184 -2.05 -0.51 -13.93
N LYS A 185 -1.30 -0.91 -14.95
CA LYS A 185 -0.88 -2.30 -15.12
C LYS A 185 -0.07 -2.78 -13.92
N THR A 186 0.97 -2.04 -13.53
CA THR A 186 1.80 -2.36 -12.36
C THR A 186 0.97 -2.36 -11.07
N ALA A 187 0.05 -1.41 -10.91
CA ALA A 187 -0.83 -1.33 -9.75
C ALA A 187 -1.76 -2.54 -9.65
N LYS A 188 -2.30 -3.04 -10.76
CA LYS A 188 -3.14 -4.26 -10.78
C LYS A 188 -2.34 -5.49 -10.34
N GLU A 189 -1.16 -5.70 -10.95
CA GLU A 189 -0.28 -6.83 -10.64
C GLU A 189 0.15 -6.82 -9.17
N GLU A 190 0.54 -5.66 -8.64
CA GLU A 190 0.92 -5.54 -7.24
C GLU A 190 -0.26 -5.69 -6.28
N ALA A 191 -1.42 -5.12 -6.61
CA ALA A 191 -2.61 -5.23 -5.77
C ALA A 191 -3.07 -6.68 -5.64
N GLU A 192 -3.05 -7.45 -6.72
CA GLU A 192 -3.35 -8.89 -6.71
C GLU A 192 -2.36 -9.65 -5.84
N LYS A 193 -1.06 -9.42 -6.04
CA LYS A 193 0.00 -10.01 -5.21
C LYS A 193 -0.16 -9.72 -3.72
N TYR A 194 -0.58 -8.50 -3.34
CA TYR A 194 -0.81 -8.17 -1.92
C TYR A 194 -2.11 -8.78 -1.37
N ARG A 195 -3.15 -8.93 -2.20
CA ARG A 195 -4.39 -9.63 -1.82
C ARG A 195 -4.12 -11.11 -1.55
N ASP A 196 -3.38 -11.77 -2.44
CA ASP A 196 -3.00 -13.18 -2.27
C ASP A 196 -2.17 -13.35 -0.99
N LYS A 197 -1.20 -12.47 -0.77
CA LYS A 197 -0.39 -12.50 0.44
C LYS A 197 -1.22 -12.27 1.72
N LEU A 198 -2.26 -11.45 1.67
CA LEU A 198 -3.19 -11.26 2.78
C LEU A 198 -4.01 -12.51 3.05
N ILE A 199 -4.48 -13.20 2.00
CA ILE A 199 -5.18 -14.47 2.12
C ILE A 199 -4.25 -15.49 2.80
N ASP A 200 -3.02 -15.66 2.28
CA ASP A 200 -2.03 -16.56 2.87
C ASP A 200 -1.76 -16.24 4.35
N LEU A 201 -1.57 -14.97 4.70
CA LEU A 201 -1.31 -14.58 6.07
C LEU A 201 -2.52 -14.80 6.98
N ARG A 202 -3.74 -14.60 6.49
CA ARG A 202 -4.96 -14.82 7.29
C ARG A 202 -5.29 -16.31 7.45
N ASP A 203 -5.05 -17.10 6.41
CA ASP A 203 -5.28 -18.54 6.39
C ASP A 203 -4.16 -19.34 7.07
N TYR A 204 -2.97 -18.76 7.20
CA TYR A 204 -1.92 -19.25 8.09
C TYR A 204 -2.34 -19.05 9.55
N LYS A 205 -3.36 -19.79 9.99
CA LYS A 205 -3.53 -20.13 11.40
C LYS A 205 -2.24 -20.82 11.80
N VAL A 206 -1.44 -20.15 12.63
CA VAL A 206 -0.42 -20.84 13.43
C VAL A 206 -1.16 -22.04 14.01
N PRO A 207 -0.71 -23.28 13.77
CA PRO A 207 -1.34 -24.42 14.40
C PRO A 207 -1.28 -24.12 15.89
N LEU A 208 -2.43 -23.77 16.48
CA LEU A 208 -2.63 -23.79 17.91
C LEU A 208 -2.20 -25.20 18.26
N LYS A 209 -0.99 -25.33 18.83
CA LYS A 209 -0.49 -26.59 19.37
C LYS A 209 -1.66 -27.12 20.17
N LYS A 210 -2.27 -28.18 19.65
CA LYS A 210 -3.48 -28.79 20.16
C LYS A 210 -3.23 -28.95 21.67
N LYS A 211 -3.90 -28.15 22.49
CA LYS A 211 -3.95 -28.44 23.93
C LYS A 211 -4.75 -29.73 24.00
N MET A 212 -4.05 -30.85 24.07
CA MET A 212 -4.39 -32.16 24.65
C MET A 212 -3.42 -33.21 24.10
#